data_AF-A0A511H730-F1
#
_entry.id   AF-A0A511H730-F1
#
_cell.length_a   1.000
_cell.length_b   1.000
_cell.length_c   1.000
_cell.angle_alpha   90.00
_cell.angle_beta   90.00
_cell.angle_gamma   90.00
#
_symmetry.space_group_name_H-M   'P 1'
#
loop_
_entity.id
_entity.type
_entity.pdbx_description
1 polymer ?
#
loop_
_entity_poly.entity_id
_entity_poly.type
_entity_poly.pdbx_seq_one_letter_code
_entity_poly.pdbx_strand_id
1 'polypeptide(L)'
;MSDKRPLADTTELELDWRGRAPRQPEVPSSAALEPLSEVEVPSGAGKGLPGDPRHMSIELRQSVQGMMETPALRMRQMREGLEIIFGAQTRNRYEVCDDTGRVALYVEEEARGFGAMLRRTFSPFYKARMECMTLGGIVALVVERPWSILLTKADILAWDGRLMARIQQRFTLLGRHLDIVTPGGAVIATVKGPLLRPWTFRIFQNDVEVAVVRKRWSGFLQESFSAADTFTLDFQPQCTDFRLRQLVLAVALLIDLTYFENNSHRAALGPGLDLFDALMFWKK
;
A
#
# COMPACT_ATOMS: atom_id res chain seq x y z
N MET A 1 58.18 62.39 17.44
CA MET A 1 58.36 61.50 18.61
C MET A 1 58.32 60.07 18.09
N SER A 2 59.49 59.53 17.77
CA SER A 2 59.69 58.13 17.37
C SER A 2 59.85 57.30 18.63
N ASP A 3 59.00 56.28 18.82
CA ASP A 3 59.20 55.26 19.85
C ASP A 3 59.60 53.95 19.16
N LYS A 4 60.91 53.69 19.10
CA LYS A 4 61.46 52.36 18.83
C LYS A 4 61.72 51.72 20.19
N ARG A 5 60.98 50.65 20.52
CA ARG A 5 61.30 49.79 21.67
C ARG A 5 62.20 48.63 21.24
N PRO A 6 63.14 48.21 22.11
CA PRO A 6 64.20 47.26 21.78
C PRO A 6 63.72 45.80 21.83
N LEU A 7 64.48 44.96 21.12
CA LEU A 7 64.39 43.50 21.11
C LEU A 7 64.84 42.95 22.48
N ALA A 8 64.02 42.12 23.12
CA ALA A 8 64.41 41.39 24.32
C ALA A 8 64.06 39.89 24.19
N ASP A 9 65.15 39.13 24.14
CA ASP A 9 65.41 37.85 24.80
C ASP A 9 64.49 36.64 24.51
N THR A 10 64.87 35.86 23.50
CA THR A 10 64.46 34.46 23.35
C THR A 10 65.37 33.57 24.18
N THR A 11 65.07 33.42 25.46
CA THR A 11 65.73 32.42 26.31
C THR A 11 64.68 31.63 27.09
N GLU A 12 64.56 30.35 26.73
CA GLU A 12 64.16 29.21 27.57
C GLU A 12 62.73 29.19 28.16
N LEU A 13 61.79 28.63 27.38
CA LEU A 13 60.62 27.92 27.91
C LEU A 13 60.98 26.44 28.07
N GLU A 14 61.76 26.10 29.09
CA GLU A 14 61.77 24.72 29.61
C GLU A 14 60.42 24.44 30.29
N LEU A 15 59.55 23.71 29.61
CA LEU A 15 58.32 23.19 30.20
C LEU A 15 58.67 22.07 31.20
N ASP A 16 58.41 22.32 32.48
CA ASP A 16 58.49 21.32 33.53
C ASP A 16 57.39 20.24 33.34
N TRP A 17 57.80 19.07 32.87
CA TRP A 17 56.92 17.93 32.65
C TRP A 17 56.66 17.09 33.93
N ARG A 18 57.26 17.42 35.08
CA ARG A 18 57.32 16.51 36.23
C ARG A 18 56.20 16.69 37.27
N GLY A 19 55.24 17.58 37.04
CA GLY A 19 54.13 17.84 37.97
C GLY A 19 52.76 17.26 37.62
N ARG A 20 52.58 16.60 36.46
CA ARG A 20 51.23 16.17 36.03
C ARG A 20 50.89 14.80 36.63
N ALA A 21 50.07 14.79 37.68
CA ALA A 21 49.40 13.58 38.14
C ALA A 21 48.63 12.93 36.98
N PRO A 22 48.57 11.58 36.88
CA PRO A 22 47.85 10.92 35.80
C PRO A 22 46.39 11.38 35.84
N ARG A 23 45.88 11.89 34.72
CA ARG A 23 44.44 12.14 34.56
C ARG A 23 43.74 10.81 34.81
N GLN A 24 42.95 10.75 35.87
CA GLN A 24 41.98 9.68 36.00
C GLN A 24 41.09 9.71 34.75
N PRO A 25 40.81 8.56 34.13
CA PRO A 25 39.85 8.52 33.04
C PRO A 25 38.52 9.04 33.61
N GLU A 26 38.09 10.21 33.13
CA GLU A 26 36.72 10.65 33.37
C GLU A 26 35.83 9.58 32.75
N VAL A 27 35.21 8.77 33.61
CA VAL A 27 34.08 7.94 33.22
C VAL A 27 33.07 8.93 32.66
N PRO A 28 32.67 8.83 31.37
CA PRO A 28 31.67 9.73 30.84
C PRO A 28 30.46 9.62 31.76
N SER A 29 30.11 10.74 32.39
CA SER A 29 28.87 10.86 33.14
C SER A 29 27.78 10.27 32.26
N SER A 30 27.08 9.27 32.79
CA SER A 30 25.86 8.75 32.21
C SER A 30 24.83 9.87 32.24
N ALA A 31 25.00 10.88 31.38
CA ALA A 31 23.88 11.45 30.70
C ALA A 31 23.30 10.26 29.95
N ALA A 32 22.27 9.65 30.55
CA ALA A 32 21.36 8.81 29.82
C ALA A 32 21.13 9.54 28.49
N LEU A 33 21.53 8.89 27.40
CA LEU A 33 21.02 9.26 26.10
C LEU A 33 19.51 9.14 26.30
N GLU A 34 18.87 10.29 26.53
CA GLU A 34 17.42 10.40 26.41
C GLU A 34 17.11 9.66 25.12
N PRO A 35 16.30 8.59 25.16
CA PRO A 35 15.90 7.96 23.92
C PRO A 35 15.38 9.09 23.07
N LEU A 36 15.92 9.24 21.85
CA LEU A 36 15.38 10.16 20.86
C LEU A 36 13.89 9.89 20.87
N SER A 37 13.12 10.78 21.50
CA SER A 37 11.68 10.67 21.51
C SER A 37 11.36 10.69 20.03
N GLU A 38 10.77 9.59 19.54
CA GLU A 38 9.98 9.66 18.33
C GLU A 38 9.14 10.91 18.51
N VAL A 39 9.38 11.91 17.68
CA VAL A 39 8.55 13.09 17.68
C VAL A 39 7.20 12.56 17.24
N GLU A 40 6.35 12.18 18.20
CA GLU A 40 4.93 11.93 18.00
C GLU A 40 4.37 13.27 17.57
N VAL A 41 4.49 13.55 16.26
CA VAL A 41 3.70 14.57 15.60
C VAL A 41 2.26 14.24 15.99
N PRO A 42 1.50 15.13 16.65
CA PRO A 42 0.21 14.79 17.23
C PRO A 42 -0.77 14.55 16.09
N SER A 43 -0.73 13.33 15.59
CA SER A 43 -1.74 12.78 14.74
C SER A 43 -3.03 12.85 15.55
N GLY A 44 -4.12 13.29 14.93
CA GLY A 44 -5.43 13.36 15.56
C GLY A 44 -6.01 11.95 15.75
N ALA A 45 -5.21 10.97 16.16
CA ALA A 45 -5.60 9.58 16.28
C ALA A 45 -6.80 9.48 17.20
N GLY A 46 -7.82 8.71 16.80
CA GLY A 46 -9.07 8.64 17.55
C GLY A 46 -10.00 9.85 17.41
N LYS A 47 -9.59 10.95 16.76
CA LYS A 47 -10.44 12.12 16.51
C LYS A 47 -11.14 12.03 15.16
N GLY A 48 -12.38 12.52 15.12
CA GLY A 48 -13.20 12.52 13.92
C GLY A 48 -13.48 11.12 13.35
N LEU A 49 -13.83 11.11 12.06
CA LEU A 49 -14.11 9.88 11.33
C LEU A 49 -12.79 9.21 10.90
N PRO A 50 -12.66 7.87 11.01
CA PRO A 50 -11.47 7.17 10.54
C PRO A 50 -11.18 7.46 9.06
N GLY A 51 -9.91 7.70 8.74
CA GLY A 51 -9.43 8.02 7.38
C GLY A 51 -9.66 9.48 6.95
N ASP A 52 -10.17 10.35 7.84
CA ASP A 52 -10.31 11.79 7.55
C ASP A 52 -8.93 12.46 7.48
N PRO A 53 -8.58 13.09 6.33
CA PRO A 53 -7.27 13.73 6.17
C PRO A 53 -6.99 14.84 7.17
N ARG A 54 -8.03 15.49 7.70
CA ARG A 54 -7.91 16.59 8.68
C ARG A 54 -7.29 16.14 10.01
N HIS A 55 -7.34 14.84 10.30
CA HIS A 55 -6.77 14.26 11.52
C HIS A 55 -5.47 13.49 11.28
N MET A 56 -5.05 13.29 10.02
CA MET A 56 -3.74 12.71 9.71
C MET A 56 -2.60 13.64 10.19
N SER A 57 -1.43 13.05 10.48
CA SER A 57 -0.19 13.82 10.63
C SER A 57 0.10 14.61 9.35
N ILE A 58 0.86 15.70 9.47
CA ILE A 58 1.19 16.57 8.33
C ILE A 58 1.92 15.79 7.24
N GLU A 59 2.89 14.97 7.64
CA GLU A 59 3.68 14.13 6.74
C GLU A 59 2.81 13.13 5.97
N LEU A 60 1.92 12.42 6.68
CA LEU A 60 1.01 11.47 6.05
C LEU A 60 0.10 12.19 5.07
N ARG A 61 -0.54 13.29 5.50
CA ARG A 61 -1.45 14.07 4.66
C ARG A 61 -0.78 14.55 3.37
N GLN A 62 0.44 15.07 3.46
CA GLN A 62 1.20 15.53 2.29
C GLN A 62 1.53 14.36 1.36
N SER A 63 1.93 13.22 1.92
CA SER A 63 2.29 12.03 1.13
C SER A 63 1.09 11.48 0.35
N VAL A 64 -0.10 11.47 0.95
CA VAL A 64 -1.32 10.95 0.30
C VAL A 64 -2.09 11.99 -0.52
N GLN A 65 -1.66 13.25 -0.52
CA GLN A 65 -2.37 14.35 -1.20
C GLN A 65 -2.51 14.08 -2.70
N GLY A 66 -1.46 13.60 -3.35
CA GLY A 66 -1.49 13.25 -4.79
C GLY A 66 -2.58 12.22 -5.10
N MET A 67 -2.76 11.23 -4.22
CA MET A 67 -3.81 10.23 -4.34
C MET A 67 -5.22 10.81 -4.14
N MET A 68 -5.31 11.81 -3.25
CA MET A 68 -6.55 12.45 -2.86
C MET A 68 -7.12 13.40 -3.91
N GLU A 69 -6.27 13.99 -4.76
CA GLU A 69 -6.67 15.05 -5.69
C GLU A 69 -6.64 14.63 -7.17
N THR A 70 -5.86 13.61 -7.52
CA THR A 70 -5.70 13.16 -8.91
C THR A 70 -7.01 12.62 -9.53
N PRO A 71 -7.27 12.81 -10.84
CA PRO A 71 -8.41 12.19 -11.51
C PRO A 71 -8.29 10.67 -11.63
N ALA A 72 -7.09 10.10 -11.56
CA ALA A 72 -6.89 8.67 -11.69
C ALA A 72 -5.67 8.15 -10.95
N LEU A 73 -5.75 6.91 -10.45
CA LEU A 73 -4.61 6.16 -9.93
C LEU A 73 -4.28 4.98 -10.82
N ARG A 74 -3.01 4.62 -10.86
CA ARG A 74 -2.52 3.39 -11.47
C ARG A 74 -1.88 2.51 -10.40
N MET A 75 -2.41 1.31 -10.20
CA MET A 75 -1.84 0.32 -9.30
C MET A 75 -1.17 -0.78 -10.12
N ARG A 76 0.16 -0.89 -10.04
CA ARG A 76 0.98 -1.84 -10.79
C ARG A 76 1.47 -2.94 -9.85
N GLN A 77 1.23 -4.19 -10.22
CA GLN A 77 1.77 -5.34 -9.48
C GLN A 77 3.28 -5.48 -9.76
N MET A 78 4.09 -5.59 -8.72
CA MET A 78 5.51 -5.91 -8.87
C MET A 78 5.65 -7.43 -8.95
N ARG A 79 6.05 -7.97 -10.11
CA ARG A 79 6.42 -9.38 -10.24
C ARG A 79 7.94 -9.50 -10.06
N GLU A 80 8.39 -10.21 -9.04
CA GLU A 80 9.82 -10.52 -8.91
C GLU A 80 10.17 -11.63 -9.92
N GLY A 81 11.15 -11.38 -10.80
CA GLY A 81 11.52 -12.30 -11.88
C GLY A 81 11.98 -13.70 -11.43
N LEU A 82 12.17 -13.92 -10.13
CA LEU A 82 12.51 -15.22 -9.54
C LEU A 82 11.31 -16.17 -9.43
N GLU A 83 10.07 -15.67 -9.34
CA GLU A 83 8.86 -16.51 -9.37
C GLU A 83 8.69 -17.24 -10.71
N ILE A 84 9.08 -16.56 -11.79
CA ILE A 84 8.95 -17.04 -13.18
C ILE A 84 9.94 -18.19 -13.44
N ILE A 85 11.10 -18.19 -12.75
CA ILE A 85 12.19 -19.15 -12.98
C ILE A 85 12.17 -20.31 -11.97
N PHE A 86 11.81 -20.05 -10.70
CA PHE A 86 11.95 -21.04 -9.61
C PHE A 86 10.63 -21.44 -8.93
N GLY A 87 9.47 -20.94 -9.37
CA GLY A 87 8.17 -21.37 -8.86
C GLY A 87 7.88 -21.08 -7.38
N ALA A 88 8.74 -20.30 -6.71
CA ALA A 88 8.49 -19.82 -5.36
C ALA A 88 7.62 -18.56 -5.44
N GLN A 89 6.35 -18.64 -5.00
CA GLN A 89 5.45 -17.49 -4.93
C GLN A 89 5.98 -16.44 -3.94
N THR A 90 6.34 -15.28 -4.45
CA THR A 90 6.62 -14.05 -3.71
C THR A 90 5.33 -13.30 -3.39
N ARG A 91 5.47 -12.39 -2.44
CA ARG A 91 4.38 -11.69 -1.75
C ARG A 91 3.71 -10.72 -2.71
N ASN A 92 2.40 -10.47 -2.53
CA ASN A 92 1.76 -9.43 -3.32
C ASN A 92 2.36 -8.07 -2.94
N ARG A 93 2.98 -7.43 -3.94
CA ARG A 93 3.47 -6.07 -3.84
C ARG A 93 2.91 -5.25 -4.98
N TYR A 94 2.48 -4.04 -4.66
CA TYR A 94 1.98 -3.09 -5.65
C TYR A 94 2.59 -1.72 -5.44
N GLU A 95 2.77 -1.01 -6.55
CA GLU A 95 3.06 0.41 -6.56
C GLU A 95 1.78 1.14 -7.00
N VAL A 96 1.36 2.13 -6.22
CA VAL A 96 0.23 3.00 -6.56
C VAL A 96 0.79 4.34 -6.99
N CYS A 97 0.60 4.65 -8.26
CA CYS A 97 1.02 5.89 -8.90
C CYS A 97 -0.17 6.82 -9.11
N ASP A 98 0.10 8.12 -9.07
CA ASP A 98 -0.82 9.14 -9.57
C ASP A 98 -0.90 9.13 -11.11
N ASP A 99 -1.75 10.00 -11.66
CA ASP A 99 -1.91 10.19 -13.10
C ASP A 99 -0.60 10.62 -13.79
N THR A 100 0.24 11.42 -13.11
CA THR A 100 1.56 11.85 -13.58
C THR A 100 2.63 10.76 -13.57
N GLY A 101 2.36 9.63 -12.90
CA GLY A 101 3.27 8.49 -12.78
C GLY A 101 4.21 8.57 -11.57
N ARG A 102 4.02 9.54 -10.66
CA ARG A 102 4.74 9.57 -9.39
C ARG A 102 4.14 8.54 -8.46
N VAL A 103 5.00 7.82 -7.73
CA VAL A 103 4.54 6.84 -6.73
C VAL A 103 3.97 7.60 -5.53
N ALA A 104 2.73 7.29 -5.18
CA ALA A 104 2.04 7.83 -4.01
C ALA A 104 2.10 6.87 -2.82
N LEU A 105 1.92 5.57 -3.07
CA LEU A 105 1.92 4.53 -2.04
C LEU A 105 2.60 3.25 -2.54
N TYR A 106 3.22 2.53 -1.62
CA TYR A 106 3.56 1.12 -1.77
C TYR A 106 2.51 0.28 -1.05
N VAL A 107 2.17 -0.86 -1.60
CA VAL A 107 1.27 -1.82 -0.96
C VAL A 107 2.00 -3.14 -0.81
N GLU A 108 2.10 -3.63 0.42
CA GLU A 108 2.74 -4.90 0.72
C GLU A 108 1.81 -5.82 1.51
N GLU A 109 1.92 -7.11 1.23
CA GLU A 109 1.24 -8.14 1.99
C GLU A 109 2.06 -8.59 3.20
N GLU A 110 1.48 -8.52 4.41
CA GLU A 110 2.12 -9.03 5.63
C GLU A 110 2.26 -10.56 5.59
N ALA A 111 3.49 -11.06 5.58
CA ALA A 111 3.76 -12.50 5.53
C ALA A 111 3.90 -13.11 6.93
N ARG A 112 3.09 -14.12 7.25
CA ARG A 112 3.30 -14.98 8.44
C ARG A 112 3.88 -16.34 8.08
N GLY A 113 5.19 -16.37 7.83
CA GLY A 113 6.00 -17.60 7.80
C GLY A 113 5.68 -18.62 6.70
N PHE A 114 6.49 -19.69 6.65
CA PHE A 114 6.43 -20.76 5.63
C PHE A 114 5.08 -21.50 5.60
N GLY A 115 4.36 -21.57 6.74
CA GLY A 115 3.04 -22.19 6.82
C GLY A 115 1.90 -21.38 6.17
N ALA A 116 2.03 -20.05 6.07
CA ALA A 116 1.06 -19.23 5.34
C ALA A 116 1.18 -19.42 3.82
N MET A 117 2.39 -19.66 3.32
CA MET A 117 2.68 -19.96 1.92
C MET A 117 1.98 -21.25 1.46
N LEU A 118 2.14 -22.35 2.23
CA LEU A 118 1.47 -23.63 1.91
C LEU A 118 -0.06 -23.53 1.94
N ARG A 119 -0.62 -22.71 2.85
CA ARG A 119 -2.08 -22.55 2.98
C ARG A 119 -2.71 -21.78 1.82
N ARG A 120 -1.93 -20.93 1.12
CA ARG A 120 -2.36 -20.19 -0.08
C ARG A 120 -2.61 -21.13 -1.26
N THR A 121 -1.74 -22.12 -1.43
CA THR A 121 -1.83 -23.12 -2.51
C THR A 121 -3.04 -24.06 -2.38
N PHE A 122 -3.53 -24.30 -1.16
CA PHE A 122 -4.53 -25.35 -0.91
C PHE A 122 -5.86 -24.87 -0.32
N SER A 123 -6.10 -23.55 -0.15
CA SER A 123 -7.34 -23.07 0.47
C SER A 123 -7.93 -21.84 -0.22
N PRO A 124 -9.17 -21.92 -0.76
CA PRO A 124 -9.90 -20.74 -1.28
C PRO A 124 -10.23 -19.70 -0.20
N PHE A 125 -9.88 -19.99 1.07
CA PHE A 125 -10.22 -19.21 2.25
C PHE A 125 -9.04 -18.36 2.77
N TYR A 126 -8.15 -17.93 1.88
CA TYR A 126 -6.92 -17.20 2.21
C TYR A 126 -7.12 -15.96 3.12
N LYS A 127 -6.44 -15.92 4.26
CA LYS A 127 -6.37 -14.72 5.09
C LYS A 127 -5.26 -13.83 4.54
N ALA A 128 -5.57 -12.57 4.24
CA ALA A 128 -4.62 -11.59 3.72
C ALA A 128 -4.66 -10.31 4.56
N ARG A 129 -3.53 -9.63 4.65
CA ARG A 129 -3.44 -8.28 5.21
C ARG A 129 -2.50 -7.48 4.31
N MET A 130 -3.06 -6.48 3.62
CA MET A 130 -2.32 -5.56 2.77
C MET A 130 -2.16 -4.24 3.50
N GLU A 131 -0.92 -3.76 3.63
CA GLU A 131 -0.62 -2.46 4.22
C GLU A 131 -0.22 -1.49 3.11
N CYS A 132 -0.95 -0.39 3.00
CA CYS A 132 -0.65 0.70 2.08
C CYS A 132 0.20 1.74 2.81
N MET A 133 1.46 1.86 2.43
CA MET A 133 2.46 2.69 3.08
C MET A 133 2.87 3.86 2.19
N THR A 134 3.15 5.01 2.79
CA THR A 134 3.81 6.13 2.11
C THR A 134 5.26 5.78 1.79
N LEU A 135 5.92 6.62 0.99
CA LEU A 135 7.37 6.50 0.72
C LEU A 135 8.22 6.60 2.00
N GLY A 136 7.71 7.29 3.04
CA GLY A 136 8.33 7.37 4.36
C GLY A 136 8.08 6.15 5.25
N GLY A 137 7.34 5.13 4.78
CA GLY A 137 7.01 3.94 5.56
C GLY A 137 5.82 4.10 6.50
N ILE A 138 5.10 5.22 6.45
CA ILE A 138 3.92 5.45 7.29
C ILE A 138 2.72 4.73 6.69
N VAL A 139 2.04 3.90 7.48
CA VAL A 139 0.82 3.21 7.05
C VAL A 139 -0.33 4.21 6.90
N ALA A 140 -0.86 4.32 5.69
CA ALA A 140 -2.00 5.18 5.36
C ALA A 140 -3.35 4.43 5.45
N LEU A 141 -3.36 3.16 5.05
CA LEU A 141 -4.56 2.34 4.94
C LEU A 141 -4.17 0.87 5.08
N VAL A 142 -5.02 0.06 5.71
CA VAL A 142 -4.86 -1.40 5.76
C VAL A 142 -6.10 -2.09 5.24
N VAL A 143 -5.91 -3.10 4.40
CA VAL A 143 -6.97 -3.98 3.91
C VAL A 143 -6.79 -5.37 4.51
N GLU A 144 -7.66 -5.74 5.44
CA GLU A 144 -7.65 -7.05 6.08
C GLU A 144 -8.75 -7.95 5.51
N ARG A 145 -8.36 -9.03 4.83
CA ARG A 145 -9.26 -10.09 4.41
C ARG A 145 -9.23 -11.22 5.44
N PRO A 146 -10.26 -11.37 6.29
CA PRO A 146 -10.37 -12.54 7.14
C PRO A 146 -10.67 -13.80 6.31
N TRP A 147 -10.47 -14.96 6.93
CA TRP A 147 -10.93 -16.23 6.37
C TRP A 147 -12.46 -16.17 6.14
N SER A 148 -12.90 -16.52 4.93
CA SER A 148 -14.32 -16.53 4.57
C SER A 148 -14.64 -17.68 3.62
N ILE A 149 -15.76 -18.38 3.87
CA ILE A 149 -16.13 -19.62 3.17
C ILE A 149 -16.96 -19.36 1.90
N LEU A 150 -17.86 -18.37 1.93
CA LEU A 150 -18.91 -18.21 0.91
C LEU A 150 -18.94 -16.81 0.30
N LEU A 151 -18.92 -15.77 1.13
CA LEU A 151 -19.02 -14.37 0.70
C LEU A 151 -17.75 -13.62 1.06
N THR A 152 -17.13 -12.99 0.05
CA THR A 152 -15.92 -12.20 0.25
C THR A 152 -16.20 -11.04 1.20
N LYS A 153 -15.31 -10.84 2.17
CA LYS A 153 -15.37 -9.71 3.09
C LYS A 153 -13.96 -9.19 3.38
N ALA A 154 -13.83 -7.89 3.59
CA ALA A 154 -12.61 -7.26 4.04
C ALA A 154 -12.91 -6.09 4.98
N ASP A 155 -12.11 -5.96 6.02
CA ASP A 155 -12.11 -4.85 6.96
C ASP A 155 -11.05 -3.85 6.54
N ILE A 156 -11.44 -2.58 6.44
CA ILE A 156 -10.56 -1.48 6.02
C ILE A 156 -10.22 -0.65 7.24
N LEU A 157 -8.95 -0.62 7.63
CA LEU A 157 -8.47 0.15 8.77
C LEU A 157 -7.81 1.43 8.27
N ALA A 158 -8.09 2.54 8.94
CA ALA A 158 -7.41 3.80 8.68
C ALA A 158 -5.98 3.78 9.26
N TRP A 159 -5.21 4.82 8.97
CA TRP A 159 -3.86 5.06 9.48
C TRP A 159 -3.73 4.97 11.02
N ASP A 160 -4.80 5.26 11.77
CA ASP A 160 -4.84 5.18 13.24
C ASP A 160 -5.33 3.82 13.77
N GLY A 161 -5.45 2.81 12.89
CA GLY A 161 -5.89 1.46 13.21
C GLY A 161 -7.40 1.31 13.43
N ARG A 162 -8.18 2.38 13.39
CA ARG A 162 -9.65 2.30 13.55
C ARG A 162 -10.31 1.76 12.28
N LEU A 163 -11.36 0.96 12.48
CA LEU A 163 -12.18 0.46 11.38
C LEU A 163 -12.87 1.62 10.66
N MET A 164 -12.50 1.80 9.39
CA MET A 164 -13.02 2.83 8.51
C MET A 164 -14.27 2.37 7.77
N ALA A 165 -14.23 1.17 7.19
CA ALA A 165 -15.36 0.55 6.52
C ALA A 165 -15.15 -0.96 6.42
N ARG A 166 -16.21 -1.67 6.03
CA ARG A 166 -16.17 -3.06 5.62
C ARG A 166 -16.63 -3.17 4.17
N ILE A 167 -15.88 -3.89 3.35
CA ILE A 167 -16.28 -4.27 1.99
C ILE A 167 -16.82 -5.69 2.07
N GLN A 168 -18.06 -5.91 1.65
CA GLN A 168 -18.69 -7.22 1.74
C GLN A 168 -19.40 -7.59 0.45
N GLN A 169 -19.30 -8.86 0.06
CA GLN A 169 -19.99 -9.39 -1.11
C GLN A 169 -21.47 -9.54 -0.79
N ARG A 170 -22.31 -8.94 -1.64
CA ARG A 170 -23.75 -9.12 -1.61
C ARG A 170 -24.09 -10.38 -2.40
N PHE A 171 -24.97 -11.20 -1.84
CA PHE A 171 -25.48 -12.35 -2.57
C PHE A 171 -26.31 -11.87 -3.77
N THR A 172 -25.92 -12.29 -4.96
CA THR A 172 -26.63 -12.04 -6.22
C THR A 172 -26.65 -13.31 -7.04
N LEU A 173 -27.76 -13.58 -7.74
CA LEU A 173 -27.89 -14.76 -8.61
C LEU A 173 -26.93 -14.71 -9.80
N LEU A 174 -26.65 -13.51 -10.33
CA LEU A 174 -25.78 -13.25 -11.47
C LEU A 174 -24.95 -11.99 -11.21
N GLY A 175 -23.72 -11.98 -11.70
CA GLY A 175 -22.80 -10.86 -11.54
C GLY A 175 -22.12 -10.80 -10.16
N ARG A 176 -21.17 -9.88 -10.03
CA ARG A 176 -20.43 -9.64 -8.78
C ARG A 176 -20.91 -8.33 -8.17
N HIS A 177 -21.36 -8.35 -6.93
CA HIS A 177 -21.82 -7.16 -6.22
C HIS A 177 -21.15 -7.09 -4.86
N LEU A 178 -20.51 -5.97 -4.54
CA LEU A 178 -19.98 -5.68 -3.21
C LEU A 178 -20.63 -4.41 -2.66
N ASP A 179 -20.86 -4.37 -1.36
CA ASP A 179 -21.26 -3.16 -0.65
C ASP A 179 -20.10 -2.68 0.21
N ILE A 180 -19.86 -1.37 0.19
CA ILE A 180 -18.95 -0.69 1.11
C ILE A 180 -19.80 -0.12 2.23
N VAL A 181 -19.64 -0.65 3.44
CA VAL A 181 -20.48 -0.29 4.60
C VAL A 181 -19.64 0.37 5.69
N THR A 182 -20.23 1.36 6.34
CA THR A 182 -19.69 1.93 7.58
C THR A 182 -19.67 0.88 8.70
N PRO A 183 -18.88 1.08 9.77
CA PRO A 183 -18.95 0.24 10.96
C PRO A 183 -20.37 0.13 11.57
N GLY A 184 -21.19 1.17 11.40
CA GLY A 184 -22.60 1.20 11.83
C GLY A 184 -23.58 0.50 10.88
N GLY A 185 -23.10 -0.09 9.77
CA GLY A 185 -23.92 -0.84 8.82
C GLY A 185 -24.56 -0.01 7.68
N ALA A 186 -24.44 1.32 7.70
CA ALA A 186 -24.91 2.16 6.61
C ALA A 186 -24.04 1.98 5.35
N VAL A 187 -24.66 1.87 4.17
CA VAL A 187 -23.97 1.72 2.88
C VAL A 187 -23.40 3.06 2.43
N ILE A 188 -22.09 3.11 2.20
CA ILE A 188 -21.36 4.28 1.67
C ILE A 188 -21.43 4.30 0.14
N ALA A 189 -21.19 3.15 -0.48
CA ALA A 189 -21.20 2.97 -1.93
C ALA A 189 -21.38 1.49 -2.28
N THR A 190 -21.84 1.24 -3.51
CA THR A 190 -22.01 -0.11 -4.07
C THR A 190 -21.04 -0.32 -5.21
N VAL A 191 -20.49 -1.53 -5.32
CA VAL A 191 -19.57 -1.94 -6.37
C VAL A 191 -20.27 -2.96 -7.24
N LYS A 192 -20.53 -2.59 -8.49
CA LYS A 192 -21.12 -3.47 -9.50
C LYS A 192 -20.02 -3.96 -10.42
N GLY A 193 -19.76 -5.26 -10.32
CA GLY A 193 -18.92 -5.98 -11.25
C GLY A 193 -19.68 -6.30 -12.55
N PRO A 194 -18.94 -6.68 -13.59
CA PRO A 194 -19.49 -6.88 -14.91
C PRO A 194 -20.20 -8.24 -15.01
N LEU A 195 -21.28 -8.31 -15.79
CA LEU A 195 -21.86 -9.58 -16.23
C LEU A 195 -21.05 -10.19 -17.40
N LEU A 196 -20.56 -9.33 -18.30
CA LEU A 196 -19.74 -9.67 -19.46
C LEU A 196 -18.54 -8.70 -19.50
N ARG A 197 -17.33 -9.20 -19.77
CA ARG A 197 -16.00 -8.54 -19.59
C ARG A 197 -15.55 -8.45 -18.12
N PRO A 198 -14.89 -9.48 -17.55
CA PRO A 198 -14.71 -9.66 -16.11
C PRO A 198 -13.82 -8.62 -15.38
N TRP A 199 -13.35 -7.58 -16.06
CA TRP A 199 -12.21 -6.77 -15.64
C TRP A 199 -12.57 -5.34 -15.25
N THR A 200 -13.84 -4.92 -15.36
CA THR A 200 -14.30 -3.55 -15.04
C THR A 200 -15.34 -3.55 -13.94
N PHE A 201 -15.06 -2.84 -12.85
CA PHE A 201 -15.93 -2.70 -11.69
C PHE A 201 -16.29 -1.24 -11.51
N ARG A 202 -17.59 -0.96 -11.41
CA ARG A 202 -18.12 0.41 -11.28
C ARG A 202 -18.60 0.64 -9.86
N ILE A 203 -18.25 1.80 -9.30
CA ILE A 203 -18.58 2.18 -7.93
C ILE A 203 -19.63 3.27 -7.99
N PHE A 204 -20.73 3.10 -7.25
CA PHE A 204 -21.86 4.01 -7.20
C PHE A 204 -22.11 4.50 -5.78
N GLN A 205 -22.30 5.80 -5.62
CA GLN A 205 -22.81 6.42 -4.39
C GLN A 205 -24.16 7.06 -4.71
N ASN A 206 -25.22 6.70 -3.99
CA ASN A 206 -26.58 7.17 -4.25
C ASN A 206 -26.99 7.03 -5.73
N ASP A 207 -26.69 5.86 -6.32
CA ASP A 207 -26.91 5.53 -7.74
C ASP A 207 -26.15 6.37 -8.78
N VAL A 208 -25.31 7.30 -8.34
CA VAL A 208 -24.39 8.06 -9.21
C VAL A 208 -23.05 7.33 -9.29
N GLU A 209 -22.55 7.06 -10.50
CA GLU A 209 -21.22 6.49 -10.70
C GLU A 209 -20.17 7.50 -10.19
N VAL A 210 -19.29 7.07 -9.28
CA VAL A 210 -18.29 7.93 -8.63
C VAL A 210 -16.86 7.48 -8.93
N ALA A 211 -16.66 6.20 -9.26
CA ALA A 211 -15.36 5.69 -9.68
C ALA A 211 -15.50 4.42 -10.52
N VAL A 212 -14.45 4.11 -11.29
CA VAL A 212 -14.36 2.86 -12.06
C VAL A 212 -12.98 2.24 -11.87
N VAL A 213 -12.96 0.96 -11.49
CA VAL A 213 -11.75 0.15 -11.37
C VAL A 213 -11.66 -0.77 -12.57
N ARG A 214 -10.53 -0.73 -13.30
CA ARG A 214 -10.28 -1.58 -14.46
C ARG A 214 -8.98 -2.36 -14.28
N LYS A 215 -8.99 -3.67 -14.50
CA LYS A 215 -7.77 -4.48 -14.63
C LYS A 215 -7.39 -4.59 -16.10
N ARG A 216 -6.14 -4.26 -16.42
CA ARG A 216 -5.51 -4.56 -17.71
C ARG A 216 -4.45 -5.64 -17.47
N TRP A 217 -4.63 -6.79 -18.11
CA TRP A 217 -3.62 -7.83 -18.19
C TRP A 217 -2.57 -7.43 -19.21
N SER A 218 -1.32 -7.67 -18.88
CA SER A 218 -0.17 -7.41 -19.73
C SER A 218 -0.03 -8.36 -20.93
N GLY A 219 -0.90 -9.37 -21.05
CA GLY A 219 -1.06 -10.17 -22.26
C GLY A 219 -0.15 -11.40 -22.34
N PHE A 220 -0.75 -12.51 -22.79
CA PHE A 220 -0.21 -13.86 -22.91
C PHE A 220 0.63 -14.08 -24.20
N LEU A 221 1.08 -13.01 -24.86
CA LEU A 221 1.73 -13.05 -26.19
C LEU A 221 2.96 -12.12 -26.30
N GLN A 222 3.74 -11.99 -25.24
CA GLN A 222 5.07 -11.40 -25.37
C GLN A 222 6.02 -12.05 -24.38
N GLU A 223 6.96 -12.81 -24.95
CA GLU A 223 8.20 -13.28 -24.32
C GLU A 223 9.02 -12.08 -23.81
N SER A 224 8.56 -11.45 -22.74
CA SER A 224 9.22 -10.30 -22.14
C SER A 224 8.93 -10.31 -20.64
N PHE A 225 9.99 -10.44 -19.86
CA PHE A 225 10.04 -10.53 -18.40
C PHE A 225 9.43 -9.33 -17.63
N SER A 226 8.69 -8.45 -18.30
CA SER A 226 8.19 -7.15 -17.81
C SER A 226 6.67 -7.00 -17.84
N ALA A 227 5.93 -8.06 -18.18
CA ALA A 227 4.47 -8.04 -18.30
C ALA A 227 3.78 -8.07 -16.92
N ALA A 228 3.78 -6.95 -16.18
CA ALA A 228 3.06 -6.79 -14.91
C ALA A 228 1.57 -6.39 -15.11
N ASP A 229 0.67 -6.97 -14.31
CA ASP A 229 -0.73 -6.56 -14.30
C ASP A 229 -0.88 -5.11 -13.77
N THR A 230 -1.76 -4.34 -14.41
CA THR A 230 -2.02 -2.95 -14.03
C THR A 230 -3.51 -2.72 -13.81
N PHE A 231 -3.85 -2.06 -12.71
CA PHE A 231 -5.18 -1.56 -12.43
C PHE A 231 -5.24 -0.05 -12.63
N THR A 232 -6.32 0.44 -13.22
CA THR A 232 -6.66 1.87 -13.24
C THR A 232 -7.87 2.12 -12.35
N LEU A 233 -7.79 3.16 -11.53
CA LEU A 233 -8.85 3.62 -10.66
C LEU A 233 -9.19 5.03 -11.12
N ASP A 234 -10.24 5.16 -11.92
CA ASP A 234 -10.67 6.42 -12.51
C ASP A 234 -11.75 7.05 -11.62
N PHE A 235 -11.50 8.26 -11.12
CA PHE A 235 -12.42 8.98 -10.25
C PHE A 235 -13.25 9.99 -11.05
N GLN A 236 -14.56 9.95 -10.86
CA GLN A 236 -15.44 10.95 -11.46
C GLN A 236 -15.30 12.29 -10.73
N PRO A 237 -15.53 13.45 -11.37
CA PRO A 237 -15.37 14.77 -10.74
C PRO A 237 -16.16 14.95 -9.43
N GLN A 238 -17.31 14.31 -9.30
CA GLN A 238 -18.14 14.31 -8.09
C GLN A 238 -17.56 13.49 -6.92
N CYS A 239 -16.53 12.66 -7.14
CA CYS A 239 -15.88 11.86 -6.10
C CYS A 239 -14.84 12.69 -5.34
N THR A 240 -15.33 13.62 -4.53
CA THR A 240 -14.51 14.55 -3.71
C THR A 240 -14.23 14.03 -2.30
N ASP A 241 -14.96 13.02 -1.83
CA ASP A 241 -14.71 12.42 -0.52
C ASP A 241 -13.40 11.61 -0.53
N PHE A 242 -12.38 12.12 0.16
CA PHE A 242 -11.07 11.49 0.31
C PHE A 242 -11.15 10.09 0.94
N ARG A 243 -12.14 9.84 1.79
CA ARG A 243 -12.35 8.51 2.38
C ARG A 243 -12.86 7.53 1.35
N LEU A 244 -13.80 7.96 0.50
CA LEU A 244 -14.29 7.13 -0.58
C LEU A 244 -13.17 6.76 -1.56
N ARG A 245 -12.26 7.69 -1.86
CA ARG A 245 -11.08 7.41 -2.71
C ARG A 245 -10.16 6.33 -2.11
N GLN A 246 -9.87 6.39 -0.81
CA GLN A 246 -9.15 5.33 -0.09
C GLN A 246 -9.89 3.98 -0.19
N LEU A 247 -11.22 4.00 -0.06
CA LEU A 247 -12.05 2.80 -0.16
C LEU A 247 -12.07 2.21 -1.58
N VAL A 248 -12.00 3.03 -2.63
CA VAL A 248 -11.86 2.55 -4.02
C VAL A 248 -10.51 1.85 -4.23
N LEU A 249 -9.43 2.34 -3.62
CA LEU A 249 -8.14 1.63 -3.62
C LEU A 249 -8.25 0.27 -2.92
N ALA A 250 -8.90 0.22 -1.76
CA ALA A 250 -9.16 -1.04 -1.06
C ALA A 250 -10.01 -2.02 -1.89
N VAL A 251 -11.00 -1.52 -2.64
CA VAL A 251 -11.80 -2.33 -3.58
C VAL A 251 -10.90 -2.92 -4.67
N ALA A 252 -9.98 -2.15 -5.25
CA ALA A 252 -9.07 -2.65 -6.28
C ALA A 252 -8.17 -3.78 -5.75
N LEU A 253 -7.60 -3.61 -4.56
CA LEU A 253 -6.80 -4.63 -3.88
C LEU A 253 -7.63 -5.90 -3.60
N LEU A 254 -8.82 -5.75 -3.03
CA LEU A 254 -9.69 -6.88 -2.72
C LEU A 254 -10.12 -7.66 -3.99
N ILE A 255 -10.38 -6.95 -5.08
CA ILE A 255 -10.70 -7.55 -6.37
C ILE A 255 -9.55 -8.43 -6.86
N ASP A 256 -8.31 -7.94 -6.78
CA ASP A 256 -7.14 -8.71 -7.21
C ASP A 256 -6.96 -9.97 -6.38
N LEU A 257 -6.96 -9.82 -5.04
CA LEU A 257 -6.86 -10.92 -4.08
C LEU A 257 -7.94 -12.00 -4.29
N THR A 258 -9.16 -11.59 -4.63
CA THR A 258 -10.31 -12.50 -4.64
C THR A 258 -10.52 -13.18 -5.99
N TYR A 259 -10.33 -12.46 -7.09
CA TYR A 259 -10.82 -12.91 -8.40
C TYR A 259 -9.72 -13.29 -9.38
N PHE A 260 -8.47 -12.92 -9.14
CA PHE A 260 -7.43 -13.01 -10.16
C PHE A 260 -6.21 -13.84 -9.74
N GLU A 261 -5.94 -14.00 -8.45
CA GLU A 261 -4.85 -14.88 -7.97
C GLU A 261 -5.05 -16.36 -8.31
N ASN A 262 -6.29 -16.82 -8.49
CA ASN A 262 -6.56 -18.21 -8.84
C ASN A 262 -6.35 -18.53 -10.34
N ASN A 263 -6.23 -17.52 -11.21
CA ASN A 263 -6.09 -17.73 -12.65
C ASN A 263 -4.63 -17.95 -13.09
N SER A 264 -3.64 -17.44 -12.34
CA SER A 264 -2.22 -17.71 -12.61
C SER A 264 -1.84 -19.17 -12.31
N HIS A 265 -2.56 -19.86 -11.42
CA HIS A 265 -2.29 -21.26 -11.07
C HIS A 265 -2.85 -22.30 -12.05
N ARG A 266 -3.89 -21.99 -12.84
CA ARG A 266 -4.47 -22.95 -13.79
C ARG A 266 -3.67 -23.08 -15.09
N ALA A 267 -2.90 -22.06 -15.46
CA ALA A 267 -2.03 -22.09 -16.64
C ALA A 267 -0.82 -23.03 -16.48
N ALA A 268 -0.50 -23.48 -15.26
CA ALA A 268 0.63 -24.37 -14.98
C ALA A 268 0.32 -25.87 -15.20
N LEU A 269 -0.91 -26.24 -15.57
CA LEU A 269 -1.33 -27.63 -15.80
C LEU A 269 -1.78 -27.88 -17.25
N GLY A 270 -0.81 -27.92 -18.17
CA GLY A 270 -0.87 -28.66 -19.44
C GLY A 270 -1.85 -28.16 -20.53
N PRO A 271 -1.54 -28.38 -21.82
CA PRO A 271 -2.36 -27.89 -22.93
C PRO A 271 -3.56 -28.82 -23.10
N GLY A 272 -4.74 -28.35 -22.74
CA GLY A 272 -5.94 -29.17 -22.79
C GLY A 272 -7.21 -28.34 -22.80
N LEU A 273 -7.55 -27.83 -23.99
CA LEU A 273 -8.89 -27.38 -24.38
C LEU A 273 -9.40 -26.10 -23.69
N ASP A 274 -8.75 -24.96 -23.96
CA ASP A 274 -9.43 -23.66 -23.86
C ASP A 274 -10.37 -23.49 -25.07
N LEU A 275 -11.56 -24.09 -24.98
CA LEU A 275 -12.72 -23.81 -25.84
C LEU A 275 -13.09 -22.32 -25.88
N PHE A 276 -12.60 -21.53 -24.91
CA PHE A 276 -12.77 -20.09 -24.83
C PHE A 276 -11.95 -19.31 -25.87
N ASP A 277 -10.77 -19.80 -26.27
CA ASP A 277 -9.94 -19.14 -27.30
C ASP A 277 -10.55 -19.32 -28.69
N ALA A 278 -11.14 -20.49 -28.98
CA ALA A 278 -11.79 -20.75 -30.27
C ALA A 278 -13.00 -19.82 -30.55
N LEU A 279 -13.64 -19.29 -29.51
CA LEU A 279 -14.82 -18.42 -29.62
C LEU A 279 -14.48 -16.92 -29.72
N MET A 280 -13.27 -16.51 -29.35
CA MET A 280 -12.88 -15.09 -29.31
C MET A 280 -12.10 -14.61 -30.55
N PHE A 281 -11.71 -15.51 -31.46
CA PHE A 281 -11.04 -15.17 -32.73
C PHE A 281 -11.98 -14.70 -33.86
N TRP A 282 -13.30 -14.59 -33.62
CA TRP A 282 -14.26 -14.18 -34.65
C TRP A 282 -15.08 -12.94 -34.26
N LYS A 283 -14.45 -11.77 -34.34
CA LYS A 283 -14.90 -10.65 -35.22
C LYS A 283 -14.01 -9.43 -35.03
N LYS A 284 -13.59 -8.88 -36.17
CA LYS A 284 -12.88 -7.61 -36.39
C LYS A 284 -13.52 -6.43 -35.67
#